data_AF-A0A225VSV5-F1
#
_entry.id   AF-A0A225VSV5-F1
#
_cell.length_a   1.000
_cell.length_b   1.000
_cell.length_c   1.000
_cell.angle_alpha   90.00
_cell.angle_beta   90.00
_cell.angle_gamma   90.00
#
_symmetry.space_group_name_H-M   'P 1'
#
loop_
_entity.id
_entity.type
_entity.pdbx_description
1 polymer ?
#
loop_
_entity_poly.entity_id
_entity_poly.type
_entity_poly.pdbx_seq_one_letter_code
_entity_poly.pdbx_strand_id
1 'polypeptide(L)'
;MISRVGLSTAAKNGAVARALSTASCETYSFVNARTEYRAEIASLRKDFIEEEKRRREKLARDAEAQRQKIMKAKAARLEIKRQQQAIRAKEVAREKAIHDEKVSKYFEEKVEVRKERNAEVERRREALVASLRQQSAKWTTEENYTEKLKEDVFIYSPQQISARGSFDPSSTSGSAVSWLEKLQRMKPAGVDDTNDEVTATVVAAAADEESVTSNSSDEDVDASKPTKDDE
;
A
#
# COMPACT_ATOMS: atom_id res chain seq x y z
N MET A 1 -42.99 32.09 24.06
CA MET A 1 -43.91 33.00 24.77
C MET A 1 -44.73 33.73 23.73
N ILE A 2 -46.00 33.38 23.56
CA ILE A 2 -46.92 34.06 22.65
C ILE A 2 -48.19 34.34 23.45
N SER A 3 -48.36 35.60 23.83
CA SER A 3 -49.53 36.16 24.50
C SER A 3 -50.78 35.99 23.64
N ARG A 4 -51.86 35.51 24.25
CA ARG A 4 -53.22 35.73 23.75
C ARG A 4 -54.00 36.52 24.77
N VAL A 5 -54.12 37.81 24.48
CA VAL A 5 -55.01 38.77 25.14
C VAL A 5 -56.37 38.70 24.46
N GLY A 6 -57.43 38.75 25.27
CA GLY A 6 -58.75 39.24 24.88
C GLY A 6 -59.74 38.20 24.34
N LEU A 7 -60.80 37.91 25.09
CA LEU A 7 -62.05 38.70 25.08
C LEU A 7 -62.96 38.11 26.16
N SER A 8 -63.30 38.92 27.18
CA SER A 8 -64.34 38.60 28.15
C SER A 8 -65.61 39.33 27.71
N THR A 9 -66.59 38.58 27.21
CA THR A 9 -67.95 39.10 26.97
C THR A 9 -68.81 38.80 28.19
N ALA A 10 -69.03 39.83 29.00
CA ALA A 10 -70.00 39.84 30.07
C ALA A 10 -71.42 39.84 29.49
N ALA A 11 -72.06 38.67 29.42
CA ALA A 11 -73.48 38.55 29.12
C ALA A 11 -74.27 38.57 30.44
N LYS A 12 -74.84 39.73 30.73
CA LYS A 12 -75.74 40.02 31.83
C LYS A 12 -77.14 39.51 31.44
N ASN A 13 -77.46 38.27 31.78
CA ASN A 13 -78.80 37.71 31.51
C ASN A 13 -79.58 37.51 32.81
N GLY A 14 -80.80 38.06 32.78
CA GLY A 14 -81.67 38.27 33.93
C GLY A 14 -82.10 37.01 34.65
N ALA A 15 -82.21 37.16 35.97
CA ALA A 15 -82.88 36.23 36.85
C ALA A 15 -84.39 36.20 36.52
N VAL A 16 -84.78 35.30 35.63
CA VAL A 16 -86.18 34.87 35.50
C VAL A 16 -86.35 33.69 36.45
N ALA A 17 -86.89 33.97 37.63
CA ALA A 17 -87.36 32.96 38.57
C ALA A 17 -88.53 32.19 37.94
N ARG A 18 -88.22 31.09 37.26
CA ARG A 18 -89.22 30.09 36.85
C ARG A 18 -89.45 29.16 38.04
N ALA A 19 -90.59 29.36 38.69
CA ALA A 19 -91.10 28.46 39.72
C ALA A 19 -91.17 27.02 39.18
N LEU A 20 -90.37 26.12 39.74
CA LEU A 20 -90.46 24.69 39.50
C LEU A 20 -91.45 24.10 40.51
N SER A 21 -92.68 23.95 40.05
CA SER A 21 -93.74 23.22 40.74
C SER A 21 -93.42 21.73 40.76
N THR A 22 -93.27 21.19 41.96
CA THR A 22 -93.50 19.80 42.40
C THR A 22 -93.78 18.74 41.31
N ALA A 23 -92.75 17.95 40.98
CA ALA A 23 -92.88 16.59 40.43
C ALA A 23 -91.66 15.73 40.85
N SER A 24 -91.57 15.43 42.15
CA SER A 24 -90.74 14.35 42.70
C SER A 24 -91.47 13.03 42.45
N CYS A 25 -90.96 12.10 41.63
CA CYS A 25 -90.17 10.97 42.16
C CYS A 25 -89.33 10.23 41.10
N GLU A 26 -89.30 10.64 39.82
CA GLU A 26 -88.60 9.88 38.75
C GLU A 26 -87.51 10.66 38.01
N THR A 27 -87.52 11.99 38.06
CA THR A 27 -86.55 12.85 37.38
C THR A 27 -85.17 12.89 38.07
N TYR A 28 -85.12 12.55 39.36
CA TYR A 28 -83.88 12.55 40.15
C TYR A 28 -82.99 11.31 39.89
N SER A 29 -83.57 10.16 39.52
CA SER A 29 -82.81 8.92 39.34
C SER A 29 -81.92 8.94 38.09
N PHE A 30 -82.44 9.43 36.96
CA PHE A 30 -81.70 9.51 35.70
C PHE A 30 -80.59 10.57 35.73
N VAL A 31 -80.82 11.72 36.38
CA VAL A 31 -79.79 12.76 36.52
C VAL A 31 -78.64 12.25 37.39
N ASN A 32 -78.94 11.60 38.52
CA ASN A 32 -77.93 10.98 39.38
C ASN A 32 -77.16 9.86 38.65
N ALA A 33 -77.87 8.96 37.96
CA ALA A 33 -77.25 7.91 37.15
C ALA A 33 -76.34 8.49 36.05
N ARG A 34 -76.73 9.59 35.40
CA ARG A 34 -75.89 10.27 34.40
C ARG A 34 -74.66 10.93 35.01
N THR A 35 -74.78 11.50 36.21
CA THR A 35 -73.63 12.07 36.92
C THR A 35 -72.65 11.00 37.39
N GLU A 36 -73.16 9.87 37.91
CA GLU A 36 -72.37 8.71 38.32
C GLU A 36 -71.64 8.10 37.12
N TYR A 37 -72.36 7.85 36.01
CA TYR A 37 -71.77 7.36 34.76
C TYR A 37 -70.67 8.29 34.21
N ARG A 38 -70.89 9.61 34.27
CA ARG A 38 -69.86 10.58 33.84
C ARG A 38 -68.65 10.57 34.76
N ALA A 39 -68.85 10.38 36.06
CA ALA A 39 -67.76 10.27 37.03
C ALA A 39 -66.95 8.98 36.80
N GLU A 40 -67.63 7.86 36.56
CA GLU A 40 -67.01 6.57 36.24
C GLU A 40 -66.24 6.61 34.91
N ILE A 41 -66.79 7.22 33.87
CA ILE A 41 -66.05 7.45 32.62
C ILE A 41 -64.83 8.35 32.85
N ALA A 42 -64.97 9.38 33.69
CA ALA A 42 -63.86 10.27 33.98
C ALA A 42 -62.74 9.56 34.74
N SER A 43 -63.05 8.63 35.67
CA SER A 43 -62.04 7.78 36.30
C SER A 43 -61.40 6.83 35.29
N LEU A 44 -62.19 6.12 34.48
CA LEU A 44 -61.66 5.21 33.46
C LEU A 44 -60.74 5.91 32.45
N ARG A 45 -61.08 7.15 32.05
CA ARG A 45 -60.21 7.96 31.17
C ARG A 45 -58.91 8.34 31.85
N LYS A 46 -58.93 8.67 33.15
CA LYS A 46 -57.70 8.96 33.91
C LYS A 46 -56.82 7.72 33.98
N ASP A 47 -57.40 6.57 34.31
CA ASP A 47 -56.69 5.30 34.41
C ASP A 47 -56.06 4.93 33.05
N PHE A 48 -56.82 5.06 31.96
CA PHE A 48 -56.31 4.82 30.61
C PHE A 48 -55.16 5.77 30.23
N ILE A 49 -55.27 7.06 30.56
CA ILE A 49 -54.20 8.03 30.32
C ILE A 49 -52.93 7.68 31.11
N GLU A 50 -53.07 7.24 32.35
CA GLU A 50 -51.94 6.82 33.19
C GLU A 50 -51.29 5.54 32.67
N GLU A 51 -52.08 4.56 32.26
CA GLU A 51 -51.57 3.32 31.63
C GLU A 51 -50.79 3.62 30.35
N GLU A 52 -51.32 4.47 29.49
CA GLU A 52 -50.65 4.92 28.27
C GLU A 52 -49.34 5.66 28.57
N LYS A 53 -49.32 6.52 29.60
CA LYS A 53 -48.08 7.18 30.06
C LYS A 53 -47.06 6.15 30.55
N ARG A 54 -47.45 5.22 31.42
CA ARG A 54 -46.57 4.15 31.92
C ARG A 54 -46.05 3.28 30.77
N ARG A 55 -46.88 2.98 29.77
CA ARG A 55 -46.46 2.23 28.58
C ARG A 55 -45.39 2.97 27.80
N ARG A 56 -45.56 4.27 27.54
CA ARG A 56 -44.57 5.10 26.84
C ARG A 56 -43.27 5.24 27.62
N GLU A 57 -43.33 5.44 28.94
CA GLU A 57 -42.15 5.52 29.79
C GLU A 57 -41.35 4.22 29.81
N LYS A 58 -42.02 3.06 29.83
CA LYS A 58 -41.35 1.75 29.70
C LYS A 58 -40.62 1.64 28.36
N LEU A 59 -41.30 1.96 27.26
CA LEU A 59 -40.68 1.93 25.93
C LEU A 59 -39.50 2.90 25.81
N ALA A 60 -39.59 4.10 26.40
CA ALA A 60 -38.50 5.06 26.43
C ALA A 60 -37.29 4.54 27.23
N ARG A 61 -37.53 3.97 28.41
CA ARG A 61 -36.47 3.34 29.23
C ARG A 61 -35.80 2.17 28.52
N ASP A 62 -36.58 1.33 27.85
CA ASP A 62 -36.04 0.20 27.09
C ASP A 62 -35.18 0.68 25.90
N ALA A 63 -35.64 1.72 25.19
CA ALA A 63 -34.88 2.33 24.09
C ALA A 63 -33.56 2.95 24.57
N GLU A 64 -33.58 3.65 25.71
CA GLU A 64 -32.38 4.21 26.34
C GLU A 64 -31.41 3.11 26.78
N ALA A 65 -31.91 2.05 27.41
CA ALA A 65 -31.10 0.90 27.81
C ALA A 65 -30.43 0.23 26.60
N GLN A 66 -31.16 0.05 25.50
CA GLN A 66 -30.60 -0.46 24.24
C GLN A 66 -29.54 0.47 23.65
N ARG A 67 -29.80 1.79 23.62
CA ARG A 67 -28.82 2.78 23.17
C ARG A 67 -27.53 2.71 23.99
N GLN A 68 -27.63 2.62 25.31
CA GLN A 68 -26.47 2.48 26.19
C GLN A 68 -25.72 1.18 25.95
N LYS A 69 -26.43 0.05 25.76
CA LYS A 69 -25.81 -1.24 25.43
C LYS A 69 -25.02 -1.17 24.13
N ILE A 70 -25.58 -0.55 23.10
CA ILE A 70 -24.91 -0.35 21.80
C ILE A 70 -23.68 0.55 21.97
N MET A 71 -23.79 1.65 22.71
CA MET A 71 -22.65 2.57 22.95
C MET A 71 -21.51 1.88 23.68
N LYS A 72 -21.81 1.08 24.72
CA LYS A 72 -20.81 0.29 25.45
C LYS A 72 -20.13 -0.74 24.55
N ALA A 73 -20.91 -1.46 23.73
CA ALA A 73 -20.36 -2.43 22.78
C ALA A 73 -19.47 -1.76 21.70
N LYS A 74 -19.88 -0.59 21.20
CA LYS A 74 -19.07 0.21 20.26
C LYS A 74 -17.78 0.68 20.91
N ALA A 75 -17.83 1.19 22.15
CA ALA A 75 -16.66 1.62 22.88
C ALA A 75 -15.67 0.45 23.10
N ALA A 76 -16.16 -0.71 23.53
CA ALA A 76 -15.34 -1.91 23.68
C ALA A 76 -14.68 -2.34 22.35
N ARG A 77 -15.43 -2.30 21.24
CA ARG A 77 -14.88 -2.60 19.91
C ARG A 77 -13.78 -1.62 19.49
N LEU A 78 -13.97 -0.33 19.75
CA LEU A 78 -12.96 0.68 19.42
C LEU A 78 -11.71 0.53 20.29
N GLU A 79 -11.85 0.17 21.55
CA GLU A 79 -10.71 -0.10 22.42
C GLU A 79 -9.90 -1.32 21.93
N ILE A 80 -10.58 -2.42 21.56
CA ILE A 80 -9.92 -3.58 20.95
C ILE A 80 -9.18 -3.17 19.67
N LYS A 81 -9.79 -2.35 18.80
CA LYS A 81 -9.13 -1.84 17.59
C LYS A 81 -7.88 -1.02 17.92
N ARG A 82 -7.95 -0.15 18.93
CA ARG A 82 -6.82 0.66 19.40
C ARG A 82 -5.69 -0.23 19.91
N GLN A 83 -6.01 -1.28 20.67
CA GLN A 83 -5.03 -2.25 21.15
C GLN A 83 -4.39 -3.02 20.00
N GLN A 84 -5.17 -3.47 19.01
CA GLN A 84 -4.65 -4.11 17.81
C GLN A 84 -3.73 -3.19 17.01
N GLN A 85 -4.10 -1.92 16.85
CA GLN A 85 -3.24 -0.94 16.18
C GLN A 85 -1.91 -0.74 16.94
N ALA A 86 -1.96 -0.69 18.27
CA ALA A 86 -0.76 -0.59 19.10
C ALA A 86 0.14 -1.84 18.99
N ILE A 87 -0.45 -3.03 18.87
CA ILE A 87 0.30 -4.28 18.65
C ILE A 87 0.97 -4.26 17.27
N ARG A 88 0.21 -3.94 16.21
CA ARG A 88 0.75 -3.85 14.84
C ARG A 88 1.86 -2.81 14.74
N ALA A 89 1.73 -1.66 15.39
CA ALA A 89 2.79 -0.65 15.40
C ALA A 89 4.09 -1.17 16.04
N LYS A 90 3.99 -1.97 17.11
CA LYS A 90 5.15 -2.62 17.74
C LYS A 90 5.77 -3.69 16.82
N GLU A 91 4.93 -4.47 16.13
CA GLU A 91 5.38 -5.47 15.16
C GLU A 91 6.13 -4.82 13.99
N VAL A 92 5.55 -3.77 13.39
CA VAL A 92 6.18 -2.99 12.31
C VAL A 92 7.51 -2.37 12.76
N ALA A 93 7.57 -1.83 13.98
CA ALA A 93 8.83 -1.30 14.53
C ALA A 93 9.90 -2.39 14.68
N ARG A 94 9.51 -3.59 15.10
CA ARG A 94 10.42 -4.75 15.22
C ARG A 94 10.89 -5.22 13.83
N GLU A 95 9.99 -5.32 12.86
CA GLU A 95 10.34 -5.70 11.49
C GLU A 95 11.28 -4.69 10.85
N LYS A 96 11.04 -3.40 11.07
CA LYS A 96 11.93 -2.32 10.62
C LYS A 96 13.33 -2.46 11.24
N ALA A 97 13.42 -2.71 12.55
CA ALA A 97 14.72 -2.93 13.21
C ALA A 97 15.47 -4.12 12.61
N ILE A 98 14.79 -5.26 12.37
CA ILE A 98 15.39 -6.43 11.72
C ILE A 98 15.84 -6.11 10.29
N HIS A 99 15.06 -5.34 9.55
CA HIS A 99 15.41 -4.92 8.20
C HIS A 99 16.66 -4.01 8.21
N ASP A 100 16.70 -3.02 9.09
CA ASP A 100 17.81 -2.10 9.22
C ASP A 100 19.10 -2.85 9.62
N GLU A 101 19.02 -3.85 10.50
CA GLU A 101 20.15 -4.75 10.82
C GLU A 101 20.63 -5.55 9.60
N LYS A 102 19.72 -6.09 8.79
CA LYS A 102 20.07 -6.81 7.56
C LYS A 102 20.78 -5.89 6.55
N VAL A 103 20.29 -4.66 6.43
CA VAL A 103 20.89 -3.65 5.55
C VAL A 103 22.29 -3.28 6.05
N SER A 104 22.48 -3.08 7.36
CA SER A 104 23.81 -2.82 7.95
C SER A 104 24.80 -3.94 7.62
N LYS A 105 24.40 -5.20 7.87
CA LYS A 105 25.22 -6.38 7.58
C LYS A 105 25.58 -6.47 6.10
N TYR A 106 24.63 -6.21 5.22
CA TYR A 106 24.88 -6.20 3.78
C TYR A 106 25.90 -5.13 3.37
N PHE A 107 25.81 -3.92 3.95
CA PHE A 107 26.79 -2.87 3.68
C PHE A 107 28.17 -3.22 4.22
N GLU A 108 28.25 -3.79 5.42
CA GLU A 108 29.50 -4.28 6.03
C GLU A 108 30.18 -5.32 5.11
N GLU A 109 29.43 -6.33 4.69
CA GLU A 109 29.92 -7.37 3.76
C GLU A 109 30.39 -6.74 2.43
N LYS A 110 29.63 -5.80 1.86
CA LYS A 110 30.04 -5.12 0.63
C LYS A 110 31.30 -4.28 0.80
N VAL A 111 31.52 -3.69 1.97
CA VAL A 111 32.74 -2.95 2.27
C VAL A 111 33.93 -3.91 2.32
N GLU A 112 33.79 -5.08 2.93
CA GLU A 112 34.83 -6.12 2.96
C GLU A 112 35.18 -6.61 1.56
N VAL A 113 34.20 -6.97 0.75
CA VAL A 113 34.41 -7.40 -0.65
C VAL A 113 35.13 -6.32 -1.47
N ARG A 114 34.81 -5.04 -1.25
CA ARG A 114 35.52 -3.93 -1.93
C ARG A 114 36.97 -3.81 -1.47
N LYS A 115 37.25 -4.00 -0.17
CA LYS A 115 38.62 -3.98 0.36
C LYS A 115 39.44 -5.12 -0.23
N GLU A 116 38.90 -6.34 -0.27
CA GLU A 116 39.56 -7.50 -0.87
C GLU A 116 39.86 -7.28 -2.35
N ARG A 117 38.86 -6.78 -3.11
CA ARG A 117 39.04 -6.46 -4.53
C ARG A 117 40.11 -5.38 -4.73
N ASN A 118 40.14 -4.35 -3.89
CA ASN A 118 41.15 -3.29 -3.99
C ASN A 118 42.55 -3.83 -3.68
N ALA A 119 42.70 -4.67 -2.66
CA ALA A 119 43.97 -5.32 -2.33
C ALA A 119 44.46 -6.23 -3.49
N GLU A 120 43.57 -6.97 -4.13
CA GLU A 120 43.85 -7.77 -5.33
C GLU A 120 44.37 -6.89 -6.48
N VAL A 121 43.72 -5.75 -6.73
CA VAL A 121 44.12 -4.80 -7.77
C VAL A 121 45.48 -4.18 -7.47
N GLU A 122 45.74 -3.80 -6.22
CA GLU A 122 47.03 -3.27 -5.79
C GLU A 122 48.14 -4.29 -5.99
N ARG A 123 47.92 -5.54 -5.56
CA ARG A 123 48.90 -6.62 -5.76
C ARG A 123 49.19 -6.88 -7.24
N ARG A 124 48.17 -6.86 -8.10
CA ARG A 124 48.36 -6.98 -9.56
C ARG A 124 49.16 -5.81 -10.12
N ARG A 125 48.85 -4.58 -9.67
CA ARG A 125 49.56 -3.38 -10.07
C ARG A 125 51.03 -3.43 -9.65
N GLU A 126 51.32 -3.84 -8.42
CA GLU A 126 52.68 -4.02 -7.91
C GLU A 126 53.46 -5.07 -8.71
N ALA A 127 52.84 -6.21 -9.02
CA ALA A 127 53.46 -7.24 -9.85
C ALA A 127 53.79 -6.72 -11.27
N LEU A 128 52.88 -5.97 -11.89
CA LEU A 128 53.12 -5.35 -13.19
C LEU A 128 54.24 -4.31 -13.13
N VAL A 129 54.24 -3.45 -12.10
CA VAL A 129 55.29 -2.44 -11.90
C VAL A 129 56.64 -3.11 -11.65
N ALA A 130 56.70 -4.19 -10.87
CA ALA A 130 57.91 -4.96 -10.64
C ALA A 130 58.46 -5.59 -11.93
N SER A 131 57.57 -6.20 -12.74
CA SER A 131 57.93 -6.74 -14.06
C SER A 131 58.45 -5.64 -14.98
N LEU A 132 57.78 -4.48 -15.02
CA LEU A 132 58.20 -3.32 -15.82
C LEU A 132 59.58 -2.81 -15.39
N ARG A 133 59.85 -2.73 -14.08
CA ARG A 133 61.17 -2.36 -13.54
C ARG A 133 62.27 -3.35 -13.93
N GLN A 134 61.96 -4.65 -13.99
CA GLN A 134 62.92 -5.65 -14.47
C GLN A 134 63.17 -5.51 -15.98
N GLN A 135 62.13 -5.21 -16.75
CA GLN A 135 62.25 -4.99 -18.20
C GLN A 135 62.97 -3.68 -18.51
N SER A 136 62.80 -2.62 -17.71
CA SER A 136 63.44 -1.33 -17.95
C SER A 136 64.96 -1.39 -17.86
N ALA A 137 65.51 -2.31 -17.07
CA ALA A 137 66.95 -2.56 -17.04
C ALA A 137 67.50 -3.10 -18.38
N LYS A 138 66.63 -3.62 -19.26
CA LYS A 138 66.98 -4.13 -20.59
C LYS A 138 66.69 -3.13 -21.70
N TRP A 139 66.14 -1.96 -21.39
CA TRP A 139 65.84 -0.93 -22.38
C TRP A 139 67.11 -0.29 -22.92
N THR A 140 67.04 0.13 -24.17
CA THR A 140 68.12 0.87 -24.85
C THR A 140 68.17 2.29 -24.31
N THR A 141 69.29 2.66 -23.69
CA THR A 141 69.59 4.04 -23.28
C THR A 141 70.63 4.64 -24.21
N GLU A 142 70.80 5.97 -24.18
CA GLU A 142 71.81 6.68 -25.00
C GLU A 142 73.22 6.11 -24.79
N GLU A 143 73.53 5.67 -23.56
CA GLU A 143 74.80 5.06 -23.17
C GLU A 143 75.01 3.66 -23.74
N ASN A 144 73.94 2.90 -23.99
CA ASN A 144 73.98 1.50 -24.44
C ASN A 144 73.57 1.34 -25.93
N TYR A 145 73.35 2.47 -26.61
CA TYR A 145 72.79 2.53 -27.97
C TYR A 145 73.68 1.85 -29.02
N THR A 146 74.99 2.10 -28.96
CA THR A 146 75.99 1.56 -29.90
C THR A 146 76.24 0.07 -29.73
N GLU A 147 75.99 -0.49 -28.54
CA GLU A 147 76.15 -1.93 -28.27
C GLU A 147 74.93 -2.75 -28.65
N LYS A 148 73.73 -2.19 -28.47
CA LYS A 148 72.46 -2.87 -28.76
C LYS A 148 72.05 -2.84 -30.24
N LEU A 149 72.57 -1.89 -31.03
CA LEU A 149 72.26 -1.72 -32.45
C LEU A 149 73.46 -2.07 -33.36
N LYS A 150 74.19 -3.14 -33.05
CA LYS A 150 75.23 -3.70 -33.94
C LYS A 150 74.60 -4.57 -35.03
N GLU A 151 75.26 -4.67 -36.19
CA GLU A 151 74.79 -5.45 -37.35
C GLU A 151 74.49 -6.92 -37.00
N ASP A 152 75.21 -7.54 -36.06
CA ASP A 152 74.98 -8.90 -35.57
C ASP A 152 73.60 -9.12 -34.92
N VAL A 153 72.97 -8.06 -34.38
CA VAL A 153 71.61 -8.13 -33.82
C VAL A 153 70.54 -8.15 -34.92
N PHE A 154 70.88 -7.65 -36.12
CA PHE A 154 70.02 -7.66 -37.30
C PHE A 154 70.22 -8.90 -38.19
N ILE A 155 71.21 -9.75 -37.90
CA ILE A 155 71.37 -11.04 -38.57
C ILE A 155 70.29 -11.99 -38.04
N TYR A 156 69.24 -12.17 -38.85
CA TYR A 156 68.14 -13.11 -38.62
C TYR A 156 68.65 -14.54 -38.48
N SER A 157 68.91 -14.98 -37.25
CA SER A 157 69.14 -16.39 -36.95
C SER A 157 67.78 -17.14 -36.99
N PRO A 158 67.67 -18.29 -37.66
CA PRO A 158 66.45 -19.11 -37.69
C PRO A 158 65.85 -19.43 -36.31
N GLN A 159 66.67 -19.44 -35.24
CA GLN A 159 66.23 -19.72 -33.88
C GLN A 159 65.43 -18.56 -33.25
N GLN A 160 65.68 -17.31 -33.65
CA GLN A 160 64.89 -16.16 -33.20
C GLN A 160 63.50 -16.10 -33.86
N ILE A 161 63.36 -16.66 -35.07
CA ILE A 161 62.09 -16.78 -35.79
C ILE A 161 61.19 -17.82 -35.11
N SER A 162 61.75 -18.94 -34.65
CA SER A 162 60.99 -19.99 -33.93
C SER A 162 60.46 -19.51 -32.57
N ALA A 163 61.21 -18.68 -31.84
CA ALA A 163 60.74 -18.08 -30.58
C ALA A 163 59.62 -17.03 -30.80
N ARG A 164 59.63 -16.32 -31.94
CA ARG A 164 58.55 -15.39 -32.33
C ARG A 164 57.28 -16.13 -32.79
N GLY A 165 57.41 -17.38 -33.22
CA GLY A 165 56.29 -18.29 -33.54
C GLY A 165 55.54 -18.84 -32.33
N SER A 166 56.03 -18.64 -31.10
CA SER A 166 55.32 -19.02 -29.86
C SER A 166 54.44 -17.90 -29.30
N PHE A 167 54.21 -16.83 -30.08
CA PHE A 167 53.20 -15.83 -29.72
C PHE A 167 51.83 -16.46 -29.88
N ASP A 168 51.37 -17.15 -28.84
CA ASP A 168 50.00 -17.67 -28.75
C ASP A 168 49.04 -16.49 -28.50
N PRO A 169 48.19 -16.13 -29.47
CA PRO A 169 47.18 -15.09 -29.28
C PRO A 169 46.15 -15.44 -28.19
N SER A 170 46.10 -16.69 -27.70
CA SER A 170 45.28 -17.06 -26.53
C SER A 170 45.86 -16.57 -25.19
N SER A 171 47.17 -16.26 -25.15
CA SER A 171 47.84 -15.76 -23.94
C SER A 171 47.72 -14.24 -23.77
N THR A 172 47.20 -13.51 -24.78
CA THR A 172 46.86 -12.09 -24.63
C THR A 172 45.52 -11.97 -23.91
N SER A 173 45.58 -12.05 -22.59
CA SER A 173 44.43 -11.91 -21.72
C SER A 173 43.91 -10.47 -21.78
N GLY A 174 42.75 -10.30 -22.41
CA GLY A 174 41.81 -9.24 -22.05
C GLY A 174 41.61 -8.13 -23.07
N SER A 175 40.87 -8.41 -24.15
CA SER A 175 39.81 -7.52 -24.68
C SER A 175 39.18 -8.10 -25.96
N ALA A 176 39.99 -8.54 -26.92
CA ALA A 176 39.51 -8.90 -28.26
C ALA A 176 38.83 -10.29 -28.31
N VAL A 177 39.40 -11.30 -27.63
CA VAL A 177 38.83 -12.65 -27.58
C VAL A 177 37.51 -12.67 -26.80
N SER A 178 37.40 -11.85 -25.74
CA SER A 178 36.17 -11.73 -24.92
C SER A 178 34.96 -11.22 -25.72
N TRP A 179 35.18 -10.37 -26.72
CA TRP A 179 34.11 -9.86 -27.59
C TRP A 179 33.64 -10.89 -28.61
N LEU A 180 34.57 -11.63 -29.23
CA LEU A 180 34.24 -12.73 -30.15
C LEU A 180 33.49 -13.85 -29.44
N GLU A 181 33.95 -14.24 -28.25
CA GLU A 181 33.30 -15.26 -27.43
C GLU A 181 31.90 -14.81 -26.97
N LYS A 182 31.72 -13.51 -26.70
CA LYS A 182 30.41 -12.92 -26.37
C LYS A 182 29.47 -12.90 -27.58
N LEU A 183 29.96 -12.62 -28.78
CA LEU A 183 29.17 -12.69 -30.01
C LEU A 183 28.76 -14.13 -30.35
N GLN A 184 29.66 -15.10 -30.13
CA GLN A 184 29.35 -16.51 -30.33
C GLN A 184 28.26 -17.01 -29.35
N ARG A 185 28.26 -16.52 -28.10
CA ARG A 185 27.20 -16.81 -27.12
C ARG A 185 25.89 -16.07 -27.37
N MET A 186 25.92 -15.01 -28.16
CA MET A 186 24.73 -14.25 -28.59
C MET A 186 24.19 -14.71 -29.95
N LYS A 187 24.60 -15.89 -30.46
CA LYS A 187 23.96 -16.49 -31.65
C LYS A 187 22.46 -16.70 -31.32
N PRO A 188 21.52 -16.19 -32.14
CA PRO A 188 20.10 -16.41 -31.92
C PRO A 188 19.77 -17.90 -31.90
N ALA A 189 18.92 -18.34 -30.97
CA ALA A 189 18.40 -19.70 -30.96
C ALA A 189 17.60 -19.93 -32.25
N GLY A 190 18.15 -20.70 -33.19
CA GLY A 190 17.50 -21.00 -34.47
C GLY A 190 18.40 -21.04 -35.70
N VAL A 191 19.71 -20.76 -35.59
CA VAL A 191 20.66 -21.05 -36.68
C VAL A 191 21.41 -22.33 -36.38
N ASP A 192 20.68 -23.43 -36.55
CA ASP A 192 21.27 -24.75 -36.76
C ASP A 192 21.88 -24.75 -38.17
N ASP A 193 23.18 -25.06 -38.24
CA ASP A 193 23.89 -25.25 -39.51
C ASP A 193 23.44 -26.59 -40.11
N THR A 194 22.21 -26.64 -40.62
CA THR A 194 21.70 -27.73 -41.46
C THR A 194 21.55 -27.22 -42.88
N ASN A 195 22.68 -27.14 -43.59
CA ASN A 195 22.66 -27.37 -45.03
C ASN A 195 22.32 -28.86 -45.23
N ASP A 196 21.04 -29.17 -45.33
CA ASP A 196 20.53 -30.12 -46.32
C ASP A 196 19.00 -30.06 -46.33
N GLU A 197 18.49 -29.72 -47.51
CA GLU A 197 17.27 -30.22 -48.15
C GLU A 197 15.96 -30.29 -47.33
N VAL A 198 14.90 -29.72 -47.94
CA VAL A 198 13.47 -29.94 -47.66
C VAL A 198 12.87 -29.10 -46.53
N THR A 199 12.14 -28.05 -46.93
CA THR A 199 10.79 -27.70 -46.39
C THR A 199 10.23 -26.45 -47.07
N ALA A 200 10.12 -26.51 -48.41
CA ALA A 200 9.24 -25.61 -49.14
C ALA A 200 7.81 -26.17 -49.14
N THR A 201 7.15 -26.33 -47.98
CA THR A 201 5.78 -26.89 -47.93
C THR A 201 4.98 -26.67 -46.63
N VAL A 202 5.10 -25.54 -45.90
CA VAL A 202 4.13 -25.25 -44.80
C VAL A 202 3.78 -23.76 -44.69
N VAL A 203 3.51 -23.07 -45.82
CA VAL A 203 2.97 -21.69 -45.80
C VAL A 203 1.52 -21.65 -46.35
N ALA A 204 0.77 -22.73 -46.16
CA ALA A 204 -0.63 -22.84 -46.55
C ALA A 204 -1.48 -23.37 -45.40
N ALA A 205 -1.61 -22.58 -44.32
CA ALA A 205 -2.68 -22.72 -43.32
C ALA A 205 -2.83 -21.40 -42.56
N ALA A 206 -3.33 -20.38 -43.28
CA ALA A 206 -3.91 -19.20 -42.68
C ALA A 206 -5.39 -19.49 -42.40
N ALA A 207 -5.75 -19.72 -41.14
CA ALA A 207 -7.08 -19.49 -40.56
C ALA A 207 -7.07 -19.89 -39.06
N ASP A 208 -7.82 -19.12 -38.28
CA ASP A 208 -8.36 -19.44 -36.95
C ASP A 208 -7.55 -19.19 -35.65
N GLU A 209 -7.95 -18.07 -35.03
CA GLU A 209 -8.47 -17.96 -33.65
C GLU A 209 -7.58 -17.44 -32.48
N GLU A 210 -8.14 -16.38 -31.87
CA GLU A 210 -8.23 -16.06 -30.44
C GLU A 210 -7.13 -15.26 -29.67
N SER A 211 -7.65 -14.19 -29.06
CA SER A 211 -7.28 -13.53 -27.79
C SER A 211 -6.24 -12.38 -27.77
N VAL A 212 -6.72 -11.17 -28.07
CA VAL A 212 -6.13 -9.93 -27.54
C VAL A 212 -6.84 -9.58 -26.23
N THR A 213 -6.20 -9.85 -25.09
CA THR A 213 -6.56 -9.26 -23.80
C THR A 213 -5.77 -7.97 -23.61
N SER A 214 -6.43 -6.84 -23.88
CA SER A 214 -5.95 -5.50 -23.59
C SER A 214 -6.12 -5.19 -22.10
N ASN A 215 -5.04 -5.19 -21.33
CA ASN A 215 -5.03 -4.68 -19.96
C ASN A 215 -4.31 -3.33 -19.92
N SER A 216 -5.08 -2.26 -20.14
CA SER A 216 -4.69 -0.86 -20.04
C SER A 216 -5.55 -0.22 -18.96
N SER A 217 -4.96 0.16 -17.83
CA SER A 217 -5.50 1.21 -16.98
C SER A 217 -4.35 1.83 -16.20
N ASP A 218 -4.08 3.07 -16.58
CA ASP A 218 -3.04 3.97 -16.15
C ASP A 218 -3.18 4.42 -14.69
N GLU A 219 -2.03 4.89 -14.22
CA GLU A 219 -1.81 5.68 -13.02
C GLU A 219 -2.67 6.95 -12.98
N ASP A 220 -3.24 7.27 -11.82
CA ASP A 220 -3.66 8.63 -11.49
C ASP A 220 -3.11 9.00 -10.11
N VAL A 221 -2.08 9.82 -10.16
CA VAL A 221 -1.45 10.50 -9.03
C VAL A 221 -1.95 11.94 -9.06
N ASP A 222 -2.77 12.36 -8.10
CA ASP A 222 -2.80 13.77 -7.73
C ASP A 222 -3.05 13.97 -6.24
N ALA A 223 -2.14 14.74 -5.65
CA ALA A 223 -2.11 15.14 -4.27
C ALA A 223 -2.23 16.67 -4.24
N SER A 224 -3.23 17.21 -3.53
CA SER A 224 -3.13 18.40 -2.64
C SER A 224 -4.42 19.22 -2.58
N LYS A 225 -5.13 19.19 -1.45
CA LYS A 225 -5.25 20.30 -0.46
C LYS A 225 -6.48 20.14 0.44
N PRO A 226 -6.35 20.31 1.77
CA PRO A 226 -7.47 20.60 2.65
C PRO A 226 -7.67 22.13 2.76
N THR A 227 -8.86 22.62 2.48
CA THR A 227 -9.27 23.99 2.85
C THR A 227 -9.73 24.01 4.30
N LYS A 228 -8.96 24.71 5.13
CA LYS A 228 -9.44 25.40 6.33
C LYS A 228 -9.94 26.80 5.95
N ASP A 229 -10.60 27.42 6.93
CA ASP A 229 -11.09 28.80 7.04
C ASP A 229 -12.60 28.91 6.72
N ASP A 230 -13.47 29.57 7.48
CA ASP A 230 -13.46 30.17 8.83
C ASP A 230 -14.94 30.52 9.16
N GLU A 231 -15.21 30.85 10.44
CA GLU A 231 -16.49 31.25 11.11
C GLU A 231 -17.44 30.16 11.66
#